data_AF-A0A381QEB4-F1
#
_entry.id   AF-A0A381QEB4-F1
#
_cell.length_a   1.000
_cell.length_b   1.000
_cell.length_c   1.000
_cell.angle_alpha   90.00
_cell.angle_beta   90.00
_cell.angle_gamma   90.00
#
_symmetry.space_group_name_H-M   'P 1'
#
loop_
_entity.id
_entity.type
_entity.pdbx_description
1 polymer ?
#
loop_
_entity_poly.entity_id
_entity_poly.type
_entity_poly.pdbx_seq_one_letter_code
_entity_poly.pdbx_strand_id
1 'polypeptide(L)'
;MVLVGGASSTYGAVLGTLFIVFLDYLFVPEMKGWIQEFLNIEGGDIQSLLFGLIMFLFIIFQPTGLYGMWIKMRMYWKLFPFNPKKKFI
;
A
#
# COMPACT_ATOMS: atom_id res chain seq x y z
N MET A 1 3.98 11.43 1.35
CA MET A 1 4.23 10.25 2.22
C MET A 1 3.18 10.09 3.31
N VAL A 2 2.81 11.17 4.02
CA VAL A 2 1.77 11.16 5.08
C VAL A 2 0.38 10.68 4.61
N LEU A 3 -0.02 10.98 3.37
CA LEU A 3 -1.30 10.48 2.80
C LEU A 3 -1.33 8.95 2.60
N VAL A 4 -0.20 8.35 2.21
CA VAL A 4 -0.06 6.88 2.01
C VAL A 4 0.15 6.16 3.34
N GLY A 5 0.91 6.78 4.23
CA GLY A 5 1.28 6.25 5.54
C GLY A 5 0.18 6.31 6.60
N GLY A 6 -0.71 7.29 6.50
CA GLY A 6 -1.73 7.64 7.50
C GLY A 6 -1.56 9.09 7.95
N ALA A 7 -2.65 9.85 7.95
CA ALA A 7 -2.65 11.28 8.27
C ALA A 7 -1.96 11.54 9.62
N SER A 8 -1.00 12.46 9.61
CA SER A 8 -0.27 13.03 10.76
C SER A 8 0.54 12.12 11.69
N SER A 9 0.75 10.83 11.39
CA SER A 9 1.58 9.94 12.23
C SER A 9 3.04 9.83 11.74
N THR A 10 4.01 9.94 12.65
CA THR A 10 5.44 9.71 12.38
C THR A 10 5.71 8.28 11.93
N TYR A 11 5.08 7.29 12.57
CA TYR A 11 5.15 5.88 12.17
C TYR A 11 4.50 5.64 10.82
N GLY A 12 3.40 6.36 10.54
CA GLY A 12 2.76 6.34 9.22
C GLY A 12 3.70 6.84 8.14
N ALA A 13 4.38 7.97 8.37
CA ALA A 13 5.36 8.50 7.42
C ALA A 13 6.47 7.50 7.09
N VAL A 14 7.08 6.86 8.10
CA VAL A 14 8.15 5.86 7.90
C VAL A 14 7.65 4.65 7.10
N LEU A 15 6.50 4.07 7.48
CA LEU A 15 5.93 2.93 6.77
C LEU A 15 5.48 3.30 5.34
N GLY A 16 4.93 4.50 5.15
CA GLY A 16 4.54 5.03 3.85
C GLY A 16 5.74 5.23 2.92
N THR A 17 6.85 5.77 3.44
CA THR A 17 8.10 5.90 2.68
C THR A 17 8.65 4.53 2.29
N LEU A 18 8.73 3.60 3.24
CA LEU A 18 9.26 2.26 3.01
C LEU A 18 8.42 1.54 1.95
N PHE A 19 7.10 1.66 2.01
CA PHE A 19 6.19 1.12 1.00
C PHE A 19 6.40 1.72 -0.39
N ILE A 20 6.52 3.05 -0.51
CA ILE A 20 6.75 3.70 -1.81
C ILE A 20 8.08 3.24 -2.42
N VAL A 21 9.14 3.19 -1.63
CA VAL A 21 10.45 2.71 -2.09
C VAL A 21 10.38 1.25 -2.53
N PHE A 22 9.72 0.41 -1.74
CA PHE A 22 9.55 -1.01 -2.07
C PHE A 22 8.71 -1.22 -3.33
N LEU A 23 7.67 -0.42 -3.50
CA LEU A 23 6.80 -0.45 -4.65
C LEU A 23 7.54 -0.03 -5.93
N ASP A 24 8.31 1.05 -5.85
CA ASP A 24 9.05 1.59 -7.01
C ASP A 24 10.24 0.71 -7.42
N TYR A 25 10.98 0.16 -6.46
CA TYR A 25 12.18 -0.66 -6.76
C TYR A 25 11.89 -2.13 -7.04
N LEU A 26 10.87 -2.73 -6.41
CA LEU A 26 10.62 -4.16 -6.53
C LEU A 26 9.36 -4.44 -7.34
N PHE A 27 8.24 -3.79 -7.01
CA PHE A 27 6.94 -4.21 -7.54
C PHE A 27 6.70 -3.72 -8.97
N VAL A 28 6.99 -2.44 -9.23
CA VAL A 28 6.74 -1.82 -10.54
C VAL A 28 7.65 -2.39 -11.64
N PRO A 29 8.96 -2.62 -11.43
CA PRO A 29 9.83 -3.19 -12.45
C PRO A 29 9.47 -4.63 -12.82
N GLU A 30 9.15 -5.47 -11.82
CA GLU A 30 8.71 -6.86 -12.03
C GLU A 30 7.40 -6.91 -12.82
N MET A 31 6.42 -6.10 -12.44
CA MET A 31 5.15 -6.02 -13.17
C MET A 31 5.33 -5.48 -14.58
N LYS A 32 6.19 -4.48 -14.77
CA LYS A 32 6.53 -3.97 -16.11
C LYS A 32 7.14 -5.07 -16.97
N GLY A 33 8.11 -5.83 -16.45
CA GLY A 33 8.73 -6.93 -17.17
C GLY A 33 7.69 -7.95 -17.65
N TRP A 34 6.78 -8.34 -16.75
CA TRP A 34 5.68 -9.24 -17.08
C TRP A 34 4.77 -8.67 -18.19
N ILE A 35 4.34 -7.41 -18.08
CA ILE A 35 3.47 -6.77 -19.08
C ILE A 35 4.15 -6.68 -20.44
N GLN A 36 5.44 -6.34 -20.47
CA GLN A 36 6.20 -6.22 -21.72
C GLN A 36 6.39 -7.56 -22.41
N GLU A 37 6.62 -8.63 -21.65
CA GLU A 37 6.73 -10.00 -22.18
C GLU A 37 5.40 -10.49 -22.75
N PHE A 38 4.28 -10.21 -22.08
CA PHE A 38 2.95 -10.61 -22.56
C PHE A 38 2.47 -9.81 -23.78
N LEU A 39 2.80 -8.52 -23.88
CA LEU A 39 2.27 -7.64 -24.91
C LEU A 39 3.28 -7.30 -26.03
N ASN A 40 4.56 -7.71 -25.93
CA ASN A 40 5.65 -7.36 -26.86
C ASN A 40 5.75 -5.84 -27.14
N ILE A 41 5.52 -5.01 -26.12
CA ILE A 41 5.57 -3.55 -26.24
C ILE A 41 6.85 -3.03 -25.58
N GLU A 42 7.80 -2.57 -26.39
CA GLU A 42 9.09 -2.05 -25.89
C GLU A 42 9.07 -0.53 -25.59
N GLY A 43 8.03 0.19 -26.01
CA GLY A 43 8.00 1.65 -25.99
C GLY A 43 6.91 2.25 -25.11
N GLY A 44 7.30 2.83 -23.97
CA GLY A 44 6.46 3.74 -23.20
C GLY A 44 6.89 3.90 -21.74
N ASP A 45 6.60 5.06 -21.14
CA ASP A 45 6.71 5.34 -19.69
C ASP A 45 5.64 4.56 -18.87
N ILE A 46 5.48 3.26 -19.18
CA ILE A 46 4.55 2.33 -18.54
C ILE A 46 4.86 2.26 -17.04
N GLN A 47 6.13 2.39 -16.65
CA GLN A 47 6.54 2.44 -15.25
C GLN A 47 5.85 3.57 -14.48
N SER A 48 5.88 4.79 -15.00
CA SER A 48 5.24 5.95 -14.37
C SER A 48 3.72 5.80 -14.29
N LEU A 49 3.10 5.26 -15.34
CA LEU A 49 1.67 4.99 -15.37
C LEU A 49 1.28 3.92 -14.34
N LEU A 50 2.02 2.81 -14.29
CA LEU A 50 1.78 1.70 -13.38
C LEU A 50 1.94 2.13 -11.93
N PHE A 51 3.02 2.87 -11.64
CA PHE A 51 3.26 3.46 -10.32
C PHE A 51 2.10 4.37 -9.90
N GLY A 52 1.70 5.30 -10.78
CA GLY A 52 0.60 6.22 -10.52
C GLY A 52 -0.74 5.50 -10.31
N LEU A 53 -1.02 4.47 -11.10
CA LEU A 53 -2.24 3.66 -10.98
C LEU A 53 -2.28 2.91 -9.64
N ILE A 54 -1.20 2.23 -9.25
CA ILE A 54 -1.14 1.50 -7.98
C ILE A 54 -1.28 2.47 -6.80
N MET A 55 -0.60 3.62 -6.85
CA MET A 55 -0.73 4.66 -5.84
C MET A 55 -2.16 5.21 -5.73
N PHE A 56 -2.83 5.43 -6.87
CA PHE A 56 -4.21 5.89 -6.89
C PHE A 56 -5.17 4.87 -6.28
N LEU A 57 -5.06 3.60 -6.67
CA LEU A 57 -5.83 2.51 -6.05
C LEU A 57 -5.57 2.44 -4.55
N PHE A 58 -4.30 2.56 -4.13
CA PHE A 58 -3.92 2.49 -2.72
C PHE A 58 -4.63 3.57 -1.89
N ILE A 59 -4.70 4.80 -2.40
CA ILE A 59 -5.38 5.91 -1.71
C ILE A 59 -6.88 5.63 -1.56
N ILE A 60 -7.52 5.04 -2.59
CA ILE A 60 -8.96 4.72 -2.57
C ILE A 60 -9.26 3.57 -1.60
N PHE A 61 -8.50 2.47 -1.68
CA PHE A 61 -8.76 1.26 -0.89
C PHE A 61 -8.27 1.38 0.55
N GLN A 62 -7.22 2.17 0.80
CA GLN A 62 -6.64 2.37 2.14
C GLN A 62 -6.55 3.86 2.51
N PRO A 63 -7.69 4.54 2.70
CA PRO A 63 -7.72 5.96 3.07
C PRO A 63 -7.15 6.21 4.47
N THR A 64 -7.14 5.21 5.36
CA THR A 64 -6.52 5.32 6.68
C THR A 64 -4.99 5.15 6.65
N GLY A 65 -4.43 4.86 5.47
CA GLY A 65 -3.02 4.52 5.28
C GLY A 65 -2.59 3.19 5.88
N LEU A 66 -1.32 2.84 5.66
CA LEU A 66 -0.68 1.61 6.18
C LEU A 66 -0.72 1.51 7.70
N TYR A 67 -0.60 2.64 8.40
CA TYR A 67 -0.62 2.67 9.86
C TYR A 67 -1.95 2.18 10.45
N GLY A 68 -3.08 2.50 9.79
CA GLY A 68 -4.39 1.99 10.18
C GLY A 68 -4.49 0.47 10.07
N MET A 69 -3.85 -0.12 9.05
CA MET A 69 -3.79 -1.58 8.88
C MET A 69 -2.92 -2.24 9.95
N TRP A 70 -1.78 -1.64 10.28
CA TRP A 70 -0.90 -2.09 11.34
C TRP A 70 -1.58 -2.11 12.72
N ILE A 71 -2.34 -1.07 13.05
CA ILE A 71 -3.09 -1.02 14.31
C ILE A 71 -4.17 -2.11 14.36
N LYS A 72 -4.93 -2.33 13.28
CA LYS A 72 -5.92 -3.42 13.20
C LYS A 72 -5.27 -4.79 13.43
N MET A 73 -4.11 -5.04 12.81
CA MET A 73 -3.36 -6.29 12.96
C MET A 73 -2.85 -6.48 14.39
N ARG A 74 -2.29 -5.43 15.02
CA ARG A 74 -1.89 -5.48 16.43
C ARG A 74 -3.06 -5.69 17.39
N MET A 75 -4.21 -5.05 17.13
CA MET A 75 -5.42 -5.28 17.92
C MET A 75 -5.92 -6.71 17.75
N TYR A 76 -5.97 -7.23 16.53
CA TYR A 76 -6.37 -8.62 16.29
C TYR A 76 -5.53 -9.61 17.11
N TRP A 77 -4.20 -9.44 17.12
CA TRP A 77 -3.31 -10.27 17.91
C TRP A 77 -3.50 -10.14 19.43
N LYS A 78 -3.76 -8.92 19.94
CA LYS A 78 -3.98 -8.70 21.38
C LYS A 78 -5.33 -9.25 21.88
N LEU A 79 -6.35 -9.24 21.03
CA LEU A 79 -7.69 -9.75 21.37
C LEU A 79 -7.86 -11.22 20.98
N PHE A 80 -6.86 -11.86 20.39
CA PHE A 80 -6.88 -13.30 20.18
C PHE A 80 -6.72 -14.03 21.52
N PRO A 81 -7.54 -15.05 21.87
CA PRO A 81 -8.62 -15.66 21.09
C PRO A 81 -10.03 -15.07 21.34
N PHE A 82 -10.21 -14.22 22.35
CA PHE A 82 -11.49 -13.62 22.68
C PHE A 82 -11.65 -12.26 22.02
N ASN A 83 -12.12 -12.25 20.77
CA ASN A 83 -12.45 -11.03 20.05
C ASN A 83 -13.89 -10.58 20.40
N PRO A 84 -14.13 -9.67 21.38
CA PRO A 84 -15.43 -9.10 21.60
C PRO A 84 -15.87 -8.43 20.30
N LYS A 85 -16.94 -8.96 19.70
CA LYS A 85 -17.61 -8.30 18.57
C LYS A 85 -17.96 -6.90 19.05
N LYS A 86 -17.36 -5.86 18.44
CA LYS A 86 -17.76 -4.47 18.69
C LYS A 86 -19.27 -4.37 18.46
N LYS A 87 -20.06 -4.29 19.52
CA LYS A 87 -21.41 -3.76 19.44
C LYS A 87 -21.25 -2.25 19.33
N PHE A 88 -21.51 -1.72 18.14
CA PHE A 88 -21.76 -0.30 17.97
C PHE A 88 -23.11 -0.02 18.64
N ILE A 89 -23.08 0.73 19.73
CA ILE A 89 -24.24 1.46 20.26
C ILE A 89 -24.02 2.90 19.83
#